data_AF-A0A975B9U9-F1
#
_entry.id   AF-A0A975B9U9-F1
#
_cell.length_a   1.000
_cell.length_b   1.000
_cell.length_c   1.000
_cell.angle_alpha   90.00
_cell.angle_beta   90.00
_cell.angle_gamma   90.00
#
_symmetry.space_group_name_H-M   'P 1'
#
loop_
_entity.id
_entity.type
_entity.pdbx_description
1 polymer ?
#
loop_
_entity_poly.entity_id
_entity_poly.type
_entity_poly.pdbx_seq_one_letter_code
_entity_poly.pdbx_strand_id
1 'polypeptide(L)'
;MEIVRLFSRRLLFWIIFFMGITCALINSALYLAMDYIVKKLSVLSQVADAPPELLILNESGAAAAAVNQFYLPAVICLFLITGLLLWLCLRMSLSKLMTDYEARAAVPADKPGKLSEFDIKEKERADKRLFLHLFSVLQREGRLMDFFSEDIEEYDDEQIGAAVRNIHDNCKKAVDKYLTAAPVVEQEEDEDILVEPGFDPNAVKLTGNVTGDPPFKGIVRHRGWKAENLELPSLSGSRDPEIIAPAEVEIL
;
A
#
# COMPACT_ATOMS: atom_id res chain seq x y z
N MET A 1 1.23 -21.19 9.81
CA MET A 1 1.17 -22.12 10.97
C MET A 1 2.29 -21.97 12.01
N GLU A 2 3.57 -21.82 11.63
CA GLU A 2 4.71 -21.63 12.56
C GLU A 2 4.53 -20.46 13.55
N ILE A 3 4.06 -19.30 13.04
CA ILE A 3 3.85 -18.08 13.83
C ILE A 3 2.80 -18.28 14.93
N VAL A 4 1.70 -18.98 14.64
CA VAL A 4 0.63 -19.28 15.62
C VAL A 4 1.16 -20.19 16.73
N ARG A 5 2.03 -21.15 16.41
CA ARG A 5 2.65 -22.03 17.41
C ARG A 5 3.60 -21.26 18.34
N LEU A 6 4.44 -20.39 17.78
CA LEU A 6 5.36 -19.54 18.54
C LEU A 6 4.61 -18.57 19.47
N PHE A 7 3.58 -17.89 18.95
CA PHE A 7 2.77 -16.95 19.72
C PHE A 7 1.96 -17.66 20.82
N SER A 8 1.36 -18.82 20.51
CA SER A 8 0.56 -19.60 21.47
C SER A 8 1.39 -20.12 22.65
N ARG A 9 2.66 -20.47 22.44
CA ARG A 9 3.58 -20.89 23.53
C ARG A 9 3.94 -19.73 24.45
N ARG A 10 4.22 -18.54 23.87
CA ARG A 10 4.48 -17.32 24.65
C ARG A 10 3.25 -16.89 25.44
N LEU A 11 2.07 -16.96 24.83
CA LEU A 11 0.81 -16.63 25.50
C LEU A 11 0.51 -17.58 26.66
N LEU A 12 0.70 -18.90 26.48
CA LEU A 12 0.53 -19.88 27.56
C LEU A 12 1.39 -19.55 28.78
N PHE A 13 2.66 -19.24 28.53
CA PHE A 13 3.59 -18.88 29.59
C PHE A 13 3.10 -17.68 30.41
N TRP A 14 2.68 -16.60 29.73
CA TRP A 14 2.18 -15.40 30.41
C TRP A 14 0.88 -15.64 31.16
N ILE A 15 -0.06 -16.43 30.60
CA ILE A 15 -1.31 -16.79 31.28
C ILE A 15 -1.00 -17.55 32.58
N ILE A 16 -0.17 -18.58 32.52
CA ILE A 16 0.20 -19.35 33.71
C ILE A 16 0.95 -18.48 34.72
N PHE A 17 1.85 -17.61 34.27
CA PHE A 17 2.61 -16.71 35.13
C PHE A 17 1.70 -15.75 35.92
N PHE A 18 0.81 -15.02 35.23
CA PHE A 18 -0.09 -14.08 35.89
C PHE A 18 -1.12 -14.79 36.78
N MET A 19 -1.70 -15.90 36.31
CA MET A 19 -2.65 -16.67 37.14
C MET A 19 -1.99 -17.28 38.36
N GLY A 20 -0.74 -17.72 38.24
CA GLY A 20 0.07 -18.19 39.37
C GLY A 20 0.32 -17.10 40.39
N ILE A 21 0.68 -15.89 39.95
CA ILE A 21 0.86 -14.72 40.84
C ILE A 21 -0.43 -14.36 41.55
N THR A 22 -1.55 -14.26 40.83
CA THR A 22 -2.85 -13.93 41.43
C THR A 22 -3.30 -15.01 42.41
N CYS A 23 -3.14 -16.29 42.06
CA CYS A 23 -3.41 -17.41 42.96
C CYS A 23 -2.55 -17.34 44.23
N ALA A 24 -1.25 -17.05 44.11
CA ALA A 24 -0.36 -16.90 45.26
C ALA A 24 -0.75 -15.73 46.16
N LEU A 25 -1.10 -14.57 45.57
CA LEU A 25 -1.55 -13.39 46.32
C LEU A 25 -2.85 -13.65 47.09
N ILE A 26 -3.84 -14.28 46.44
CA ILE A 26 -5.13 -14.61 47.07
C ILE A 26 -4.94 -15.60 48.23
N ASN A 27 -4.17 -16.68 47.99
CA ASN A 27 -3.92 -17.68 49.03
C ASN A 27 -3.09 -17.09 50.19
N SER A 28 -2.10 -16.24 49.90
CA SER A 28 -1.31 -15.55 50.94
C SER A 28 -2.16 -14.61 51.78
N ALA A 29 -3.02 -13.79 51.15
CA ALA A 29 -3.93 -12.90 51.86
C ALA A 29 -4.93 -13.68 52.74
N LEU A 30 -5.50 -14.77 52.23
CA LEU A 30 -6.41 -15.61 53.00
C LEU A 30 -5.70 -16.30 54.17
N TYR A 31 -4.47 -16.78 53.96
CA TYR A 31 -3.67 -17.39 55.01
C TYR A 31 -3.39 -16.40 56.15
N LEU A 32 -2.96 -15.18 55.81
CA LEU A 32 -2.72 -14.12 56.80
C LEU A 32 -4.00 -13.70 57.54
N ALA A 33 -5.13 -13.61 56.84
CA ALA A 33 -6.41 -13.29 57.46
C ALA A 33 -6.87 -14.38 58.43
N MET A 34 -6.75 -15.65 58.04
CA MET A 34 -7.09 -16.79 58.90
C MET A 34 -6.16 -16.87 60.12
N ASP A 35 -4.85 -16.71 59.93
CA ASP A 35 -3.87 -16.68 61.04
C ASP A 35 -4.16 -15.53 62.03
N TYR A 36 -4.50 -14.35 61.51
CA TYR A 36 -4.89 -13.20 62.34
C TYR A 36 -6.15 -13.49 63.17
N ILE A 37 -7.19 -14.06 62.56
CA ILE A 37 -8.45 -14.41 63.22
C ILE A 37 -8.21 -15.49 64.29
N VAL A 38 -7.51 -16.57 63.95
CA VAL A 38 -7.22 -17.67 64.89
C VAL A 38 -6.42 -17.15 66.10
N LYS A 39 -5.39 -16.32 65.88
CA LYS A 39 -4.62 -15.70 66.98
C LYS A 39 -5.51 -14.83 67.87
N LYS A 40 -6.34 -13.95 67.28
CA LYS A 40 -7.28 -13.10 68.03
C LYS A 40 -8.27 -13.92 68.85
N LEU A 41 -8.82 -14.99 68.27
CA LEU A 41 -9.75 -15.90 68.95
C LEU A 41 -9.09 -16.67 70.09
N SER A 42 -7.86 -17.16 69.89
CA SER A 42 -7.10 -17.89 70.93
C SER A 42 -6.77 -17.06 72.17
N VAL A 43 -6.61 -15.75 72.02
CA VAL A 43 -6.39 -14.83 73.14
C VAL A 43 -7.70 -14.60 73.92
N LEU A 44 -8.83 -14.53 73.22
CA LEU A 44 -10.16 -14.36 73.83
C LEU A 44 -10.61 -15.61 74.61
N SER A 45 -10.21 -16.81 74.17
CA SER A 45 -10.52 -18.06 74.87
C SER A 45 -9.70 -18.30 76.14
N GLN A 46 -8.65 -17.52 76.41
CA GLN A 46 -7.81 -17.62 77.62
C GLN A 46 -8.29 -16.74 78.79
N VAL A 47 -9.38 -15.97 78.61
CA VAL A 47 -9.97 -15.14 79.67
C VAL A 47 -10.79 -16.02 80.63
N ALA A 48 -10.58 -15.87 81.93
CA ALA A 48 -10.95 -16.82 83.00
C ALA A 48 -12.45 -17.12 83.20
N ASP A 49 -13.36 -16.37 82.56
CA ASP A 49 -14.83 -16.55 82.60
C ASP A 49 -15.41 -16.73 81.18
N ALA A 50 -14.74 -17.50 80.33
CA ALA A 50 -15.21 -17.74 78.98
C ALA A 50 -16.47 -18.65 78.98
N PRO A 51 -17.60 -18.24 78.34
CA PRO A 51 -18.78 -19.09 78.22
C PRO A 51 -18.45 -20.38 77.45
N PRO A 52 -19.18 -21.49 77.70
CA PRO A 52 -18.88 -22.80 77.10
C PRO A 52 -18.95 -22.83 75.56
N GLU A 53 -19.57 -21.83 74.93
CA GLU A 53 -19.55 -21.62 73.47
C GLU A 53 -18.15 -21.27 72.93
N LEU A 54 -17.28 -20.66 73.74
CA LEU A 54 -15.88 -20.33 73.39
C LEU A 54 -14.93 -21.53 73.44
N LEU A 55 -15.31 -22.65 74.04
CA LEU A 55 -14.54 -23.90 74.03
C LEU A 55 -14.63 -24.63 72.67
N ILE A 56 -15.73 -24.45 71.94
CA ILE A 56 -15.90 -24.96 70.56
C ILE A 56 -14.93 -24.26 69.60
N LEU A 57 -14.47 -23.05 69.93
CA LEU A 57 -13.43 -22.34 69.19
C LEU A 57 -12.03 -22.92 69.39
N ASN A 58 -11.78 -23.78 70.38
CA ASN A 58 -10.50 -24.48 70.49
C ASN A 58 -10.34 -25.55 69.38
N GLU A 59 -11.45 -26.08 68.85
CA GLU A 59 -11.45 -26.92 67.65
C GLU A 59 -11.26 -26.11 66.35
N SER A 60 -11.33 -24.77 66.41
CA SER A 60 -11.18 -23.91 65.22
C SER A 60 -9.77 -23.99 64.61
N GLY A 61 -8.74 -24.34 65.38
CA GLY A 61 -7.40 -24.61 64.86
C GLY A 61 -7.33 -25.87 63.98
N ALA A 62 -8.05 -26.93 64.36
CA ALA A 62 -8.18 -28.14 63.55
C ALA A 62 -9.03 -27.89 62.30
N ALA A 63 -10.11 -27.12 62.43
CA ALA A 63 -10.92 -26.68 61.29
C ALA A 63 -10.12 -25.80 60.32
N ALA A 64 -9.28 -24.88 60.82
CA ALA A 64 -8.40 -24.05 59.99
C ALA A 64 -7.34 -24.87 59.26
N ALA A 65 -6.76 -25.89 59.91
CA ALA A 65 -5.83 -26.82 59.28
C ALA A 65 -6.50 -27.68 58.18
N ALA A 66 -7.71 -28.17 58.44
CA ALA A 66 -8.50 -28.90 57.45
C ALA A 66 -8.89 -28.01 56.25
N VAL A 67 -9.31 -26.76 56.51
CA VAL A 67 -9.56 -25.77 55.47
C VAL A 67 -8.31 -25.57 54.63
N ASN A 68 -7.14 -25.36 55.23
CA ASN A 68 -5.89 -25.15 54.49
C ASN A 68 -5.51 -26.37 53.61
N GLN A 69 -5.70 -27.60 54.13
CA GLN A 69 -5.36 -28.84 53.43
C GLN A 69 -6.24 -29.09 52.19
N PHE A 70 -7.52 -28.73 52.22
CA PHE A 70 -8.43 -28.95 51.10
C PHE A 70 -8.62 -27.72 50.21
N TYR A 71 -8.64 -26.52 50.79
CA TYR A 71 -8.89 -25.27 50.07
C TYR A 71 -7.70 -24.88 49.16
N LEU A 72 -6.46 -24.95 49.66
CA LEU A 72 -5.28 -24.60 48.86
C LEU A 72 -5.17 -25.41 47.57
N PRO A 73 -5.19 -26.77 47.59
CA PRO A 73 -5.09 -27.53 46.35
C PRO A 73 -6.31 -27.34 45.46
N ALA A 74 -7.51 -27.15 46.02
CA ALA A 74 -8.72 -26.90 45.24
C ALA A 74 -8.64 -25.57 44.47
N VAL A 75 -8.17 -24.49 45.11
CA VAL A 75 -7.98 -23.18 44.47
C VAL A 75 -6.89 -23.25 43.41
N ILE A 76 -5.75 -23.88 43.70
CA ILE A 76 -4.68 -24.08 42.72
C ILE A 76 -5.19 -24.84 41.50
N CYS A 77 -5.95 -25.93 41.70
CA CYS A 77 -6.55 -26.69 40.60
C CYS A 77 -7.53 -25.83 39.79
N LEU A 78 -8.37 -25.03 40.45
CA LEU A 78 -9.31 -24.13 39.80
C LEU A 78 -8.59 -23.10 38.90
N PHE A 79 -7.53 -22.47 39.41
CA PHE A 79 -6.73 -21.51 38.63
C PHE A 79 -5.99 -22.17 37.45
N LEU A 80 -5.48 -23.39 37.63
CA LEU A 80 -4.84 -24.13 36.53
C LEU A 80 -5.84 -24.52 35.43
N ILE A 81 -7.03 -25.01 35.81
CA ILE A 81 -8.09 -25.39 34.86
C ILE A 81 -8.59 -24.17 34.11
N THR A 82 -8.92 -23.09 34.82
CA THR A 82 -9.38 -21.84 34.19
C THR A 82 -8.33 -21.23 33.28
N GLY A 83 -7.04 -21.33 33.62
CA GLY A 83 -5.95 -20.86 32.77
C GLY A 83 -5.76 -21.69 31.52
N LEU A 84 -5.88 -23.01 31.64
CA LEU A 84 -5.84 -23.91 30.49
C LEU A 84 -7.03 -23.66 29.55
N LEU A 85 -8.24 -23.49 30.10
CA LEU A 85 -9.44 -23.16 29.32
C LEU A 85 -9.32 -21.80 28.63
N LEU A 86 -8.84 -20.77 29.33
CA LEU A 86 -8.61 -19.45 28.75
C LEU A 86 -7.57 -19.52 27.62
N TRP A 87 -6.47 -20.24 27.83
CA TRP A 87 -5.48 -20.49 26.79
C TRP A 87 -6.07 -21.21 25.57
N LEU A 88 -6.88 -22.26 25.80
CA LEU A 88 -7.53 -23.01 24.72
C LEU A 88 -8.48 -22.13 23.93
N CYS A 89 -9.33 -21.35 24.61
CA CYS A 89 -10.26 -20.39 23.99
C CYS A 89 -9.52 -19.34 23.16
N LEU A 90 -8.47 -18.73 23.71
CA LEU A 90 -7.66 -17.74 23.01
C LEU A 90 -6.93 -18.35 21.80
N ARG A 91 -6.40 -19.58 21.93
CA ARG A 91 -5.75 -20.30 20.83
C ARG A 91 -6.73 -20.61 19.71
N MET A 92 -7.93 -21.10 20.02
CA MET A 92 -8.98 -21.37 19.03
C MET A 92 -9.44 -20.09 18.32
N SER A 93 -9.67 -19.02 19.08
CA SER A 93 -10.04 -17.71 18.54
C SER A 93 -8.95 -17.12 17.62
N LEU A 94 -7.69 -17.15 18.06
CA LEU A 94 -6.57 -16.67 17.25
C LEU A 94 -6.38 -17.51 15.98
N SER A 95 -6.54 -18.84 16.08
CA SER A 95 -6.49 -19.71 14.90
C SER A 95 -7.59 -19.36 13.91
N LYS A 96 -8.82 -19.11 14.38
CA LYS A 96 -9.93 -18.73 13.53
C LYS A 96 -9.71 -17.37 12.87
N LEU A 97 -9.24 -16.37 13.63
CA LEU A 97 -8.89 -15.05 13.10
C LEU A 97 -7.77 -15.10 12.07
N MET A 98 -6.76 -15.95 12.28
CA MET A 98 -5.69 -16.14 11.30
C MET A 98 -6.19 -16.87 10.06
N THR A 99 -7.05 -17.87 10.19
CA THR A 99 -7.69 -18.53 9.03
C THR A 99 -8.60 -17.56 8.28
N ASP A 100 -9.37 -16.72 8.98
CA ASP A 100 -10.21 -15.70 8.36
C ASP A 100 -9.37 -14.58 7.73
N TYR A 101 -8.25 -14.21 8.33
CA TYR A 101 -7.28 -13.26 7.76
C TYR A 101 -6.58 -13.84 6.54
N GLU A 102 -6.08 -15.07 6.60
CA GLU A 102 -5.50 -15.78 5.46
C GLU A 102 -6.54 -15.96 4.36
N ALA A 103 -7.81 -16.27 4.69
CA ALA A 103 -8.90 -16.34 3.73
C ALA A 103 -9.21 -14.98 3.10
N ARG A 104 -9.24 -13.89 3.87
CA ARG A 104 -9.43 -12.51 3.36
C ARG A 104 -8.22 -11.98 2.58
N ALA A 105 -7.01 -12.41 2.93
CA ALA A 105 -5.79 -12.11 2.18
C ALA A 105 -5.67 -12.98 0.91
N ALA A 106 -6.29 -14.16 0.91
CA ALA A 106 -6.40 -15.05 -0.25
C ALA A 106 -7.61 -14.74 -1.14
N VAL A 107 -8.64 -14.03 -0.65
CA VAL A 107 -9.46 -13.19 -1.51
C VAL A 107 -8.47 -12.25 -2.17
N PRO A 108 -8.33 -12.26 -3.51
CA PRO A 108 -7.38 -11.39 -4.15
C PRO A 108 -7.74 -9.97 -3.71
N ALA A 109 -6.81 -9.28 -3.05
CA ALA A 109 -6.69 -7.85 -3.27
C ALA A 109 -6.74 -7.70 -4.77
N ASP A 110 -7.79 -7.02 -5.27
CA ASP A 110 -8.09 -6.82 -6.67
C ASP A 110 -6.77 -6.80 -7.46
N LYS A 111 -6.43 -7.95 -8.06
CA LYS A 111 -5.30 -8.01 -8.99
C LYS A 111 -5.64 -6.91 -9.98
N PRO A 112 -4.75 -5.96 -10.34
CA PRO A 112 -5.08 -4.96 -11.34
C PRO A 112 -5.68 -5.73 -12.50
N GLY A 113 -7.00 -5.57 -12.67
CA GLY A 113 -7.81 -6.52 -13.40
C GLY A 113 -7.15 -6.69 -14.75
N LYS A 114 -7.02 -7.93 -15.22
CA LYS A 114 -6.79 -8.15 -16.64
C LYS A 114 -7.90 -7.36 -17.32
N LEU A 115 -7.56 -6.18 -17.90
CA LEU A 115 -8.56 -5.21 -18.37
C LEU A 115 -9.58 -6.01 -19.16
N SER A 116 -10.86 -5.83 -18.87
CA SER A 116 -11.89 -6.56 -19.62
C SER A 116 -11.74 -6.19 -21.09
N GLU A 117 -12.14 -7.08 -22.00
CA GLU A 117 -12.07 -6.79 -23.43
C GLU A 117 -12.82 -5.48 -23.79
N PHE A 118 -13.83 -5.13 -22.99
CA PHE A 118 -14.52 -3.84 -23.07
C PHE A 118 -13.59 -2.67 -22.70
N ASP A 119 -12.90 -2.72 -21.56
CA ASP A 119 -12.02 -1.64 -21.10
C ASP A 119 -10.84 -1.43 -22.07
N ILE A 120 -10.31 -2.52 -22.65
CA ILE A 120 -9.25 -2.45 -23.67
C ILE A 120 -9.77 -1.69 -24.90
N LYS A 121 -10.95 -2.07 -25.42
CA LYS A 121 -11.54 -1.41 -26.60
C LYS A 121 -11.91 0.04 -26.32
N GLU A 122 -12.35 0.36 -25.11
CA GLU A 122 -12.64 1.74 -24.72
C GLU A 122 -11.36 2.59 -24.68
N LYS A 123 -10.29 2.05 -24.09
CA LYS A 123 -8.98 2.70 -24.10
C LYS A 123 -8.45 2.90 -25.52
N GLU A 124 -8.50 1.87 -26.36
CA GLU A 124 -8.08 1.97 -27.78
C GLU A 124 -8.85 3.06 -28.53
N ARG A 125 -10.17 3.19 -28.28
CA ARG A 125 -10.97 4.27 -28.86
C ARG A 125 -10.57 5.64 -28.33
N ALA A 126 -10.28 5.75 -27.03
CA ALA A 126 -9.82 7.00 -26.44
C ALA A 126 -8.46 7.41 -27.02
N ASP A 127 -7.51 6.48 -27.13
CA ASP A 127 -6.19 6.70 -27.73
C ASP A 127 -6.31 7.10 -29.21
N LYS A 128 -7.16 6.42 -29.99
CA LYS A 128 -7.46 6.79 -31.39
C LYS A 128 -8.02 8.21 -31.50
N ARG A 129 -8.96 8.57 -30.61
CA ARG A 129 -9.56 9.92 -30.58
C ARG A 129 -8.53 11.00 -30.27
N LEU A 130 -7.65 10.76 -29.29
CA LEU A 130 -6.58 11.69 -28.94
C LEU A 130 -5.60 11.89 -30.11
N PHE A 131 -5.22 10.81 -30.78
CA PHE A 131 -4.34 10.87 -31.94
C PHE A 131 -4.95 11.68 -33.09
N LEU A 132 -6.20 11.42 -33.45
CA LEU A 132 -6.89 12.18 -34.50
C LEU A 132 -7.10 13.65 -34.11
N HIS A 133 -7.31 13.93 -32.83
CA HIS A 133 -7.47 15.29 -32.35
C HIS A 133 -6.18 16.12 -32.51
N LEU A 134 -5.00 15.53 -32.28
CA LEU A 134 -3.72 16.20 -32.56
C LEU A 134 -3.65 16.68 -34.01
N PHE A 135 -3.99 15.83 -34.97
CA PHE A 135 -4.05 16.20 -36.39
C PHE A 135 -5.11 17.25 -36.67
N SER A 136 -6.28 17.18 -36.00
CA SER A 136 -7.32 18.20 -36.15
C SER A 136 -6.86 19.58 -35.70
N VAL A 137 -6.13 19.66 -34.58
CA VAL A 137 -5.56 20.92 -34.08
C VAL A 137 -4.49 21.45 -35.04
N LEU A 138 -3.53 20.62 -35.45
CA LEU A 138 -2.46 21.04 -36.37
C LEU A 138 -3.01 21.44 -37.74
N GLN A 139 -4.04 20.77 -38.23
CA GLN A 139 -4.70 21.12 -39.48
C GLN A 139 -5.48 22.44 -39.36
N ARG A 140 -6.26 22.63 -38.29
CA ARG A 140 -7.07 23.84 -38.09
C ARG A 140 -6.23 25.09 -37.93
N GLU A 141 -5.15 25.01 -37.15
CA GLU A 141 -4.31 26.18 -36.87
C GLU A 141 -3.24 26.38 -37.96
N GLY A 142 -2.65 25.29 -38.48
CA GLY A 142 -1.45 25.34 -39.32
C GLY A 142 -1.57 24.78 -40.73
N ARG A 143 -2.71 24.17 -41.12
CA ARG A 143 -2.91 23.52 -42.44
C ARG A 143 -1.88 22.43 -42.77
N LEU A 144 -1.39 21.73 -41.75
CA LEU A 144 -0.32 20.74 -41.90
C LEU A 144 -0.68 19.57 -42.84
N MET A 145 -1.93 19.09 -42.79
CA MET A 145 -2.37 17.99 -43.66
C MET A 145 -2.51 18.44 -45.11
N ASP A 146 -2.95 19.69 -45.34
CA ASP A 146 -2.97 20.27 -46.69
C ASP A 146 -1.54 20.31 -47.24
N PHE A 147 -0.60 20.80 -46.43
CA PHE A 147 0.81 20.89 -46.82
C PHE A 147 1.42 19.53 -47.17
N PHE A 148 1.16 18.48 -46.38
CA PHE A 148 1.65 17.12 -46.69
C PHE A 148 0.97 16.47 -47.90
N SER A 149 -0.20 16.97 -48.30
CA SER A 149 -0.93 16.45 -49.46
C SER A 149 -0.55 17.18 -50.75
N GLU A 150 0.10 18.35 -50.64
CA GLU A 150 0.57 19.15 -51.77
C GLU A 150 1.83 18.54 -52.38
N ASP A 151 1.90 18.51 -53.71
CA ASP A 151 3.12 18.15 -54.42
C ASP A 151 4.02 19.38 -54.52
N ILE A 152 5.19 19.32 -53.88
CA ILE A 152 6.12 20.45 -53.84
C ILE A 152 7.22 20.39 -54.90
N GLU A 153 7.29 19.33 -55.71
CA GLU A 153 8.38 19.15 -56.69
C GLU A 153 8.39 20.22 -57.80
N GLU A 154 7.23 20.82 -58.09
CA GLU A 154 7.08 21.83 -59.15
C GLU A 154 7.36 23.27 -58.69
N TYR A 155 7.55 23.51 -57.39
CA TYR A 155 7.78 24.85 -56.83
C TYR A 155 9.27 25.13 -56.60
N ASP A 156 9.66 26.39 -56.73
CA ASP A 156 11.00 26.82 -56.34
C ASP A 156 11.12 27.06 -54.82
N ASP A 157 12.36 27.14 -54.34
CA ASP A 157 12.66 27.36 -52.91
C ASP A 157 12.04 28.66 -52.36
N GLU A 158 11.85 29.68 -53.19
CA GLU A 158 11.28 30.97 -52.78
C GLU A 158 9.77 30.85 -52.54
N GLN A 159 9.07 30.17 -53.44
CA GLN A 159 7.64 29.84 -53.33
C GLN A 159 7.37 28.91 -52.14
N ILE A 160 8.16 27.84 -52.00
CA ILE A 160 8.05 26.92 -50.86
C ILE A 160 8.32 27.69 -49.56
N GLY A 161 9.40 28.47 -49.51
CA GLY A 161 9.76 29.26 -48.34
C GLY A 161 8.68 30.29 -47.97
N ALA A 162 8.01 30.90 -48.94
CA ALA A 162 6.92 31.84 -48.70
C ALA A 162 5.70 31.18 -48.05
N ALA A 163 5.32 29.98 -48.50
CA ALA A 163 4.17 29.25 -47.95
C ALA A 163 4.50 28.58 -46.60
N VAL A 164 5.63 27.87 -46.51
CA VAL A 164 5.99 27.03 -45.35
C VAL A 164 6.24 27.85 -44.10
N ARG A 165 6.77 29.08 -44.20
CA ARG A 165 7.04 29.91 -43.02
C ARG A 165 5.79 30.14 -42.17
N ASN A 166 4.64 30.40 -42.81
CA ASN A 166 3.37 30.60 -42.11
C ASN A 166 2.84 29.28 -41.51
N ILE A 167 2.90 28.19 -42.27
CA ILE A 167 2.49 26.84 -41.82
C ILE A 167 3.32 26.43 -40.60
N HIS A 168 4.64 26.60 -40.67
CA HIS A 168 5.57 26.30 -39.59
C HIS A 168 5.29 27.16 -38.35
N ASP A 169 5.18 28.48 -38.48
CA ASP A 169 4.92 29.38 -37.36
C ASP A 169 3.60 29.05 -36.66
N ASN A 170 2.54 28.76 -37.43
CA ASN A 170 1.24 28.39 -36.89
C ASN A 170 1.25 27.02 -36.21
N CYS A 171 1.88 26.01 -36.81
CA CYS A 171 2.03 24.68 -36.19
C CYS A 171 2.84 24.78 -34.89
N LYS A 172 3.93 25.55 -34.89
CA LYS A 172 4.74 25.80 -33.70
C LYS A 172 3.91 26.42 -32.58
N LYS A 173 3.19 27.50 -32.87
CA LYS A 173 2.28 28.15 -31.89
C LYS A 173 1.20 27.20 -31.38
N ALA A 174 0.66 26.35 -32.24
CA ALA A 174 -0.34 25.36 -31.85
C ALA A 174 0.23 24.31 -30.88
N VAL A 175 1.46 23.83 -31.14
CA VAL A 175 2.14 22.88 -30.24
C VAL A 175 2.53 23.56 -28.92
N ASP A 176 3.17 24.73 -28.97
CA ASP A 176 3.64 25.47 -27.79
C ASP A 176 2.48 25.84 -26.84
N LYS A 177 1.25 25.96 -27.37
CA LYS A 177 0.03 26.20 -26.57
C LYS A 177 -0.33 25.02 -25.67
N TYR A 178 0.00 23.79 -26.05
CA TYR A 178 -0.45 22.57 -25.37
C TYR A 178 0.70 21.72 -24.81
N LEU A 179 1.92 21.86 -25.33
CA LEU A 179 3.09 21.06 -24.96
C LEU A 179 4.28 21.97 -24.71
N THR A 180 4.85 21.89 -23.51
CA THR A 180 6.18 22.44 -23.21
C THR A 180 7.20 21.32 -23.37
N ALA A 181 8.07 21.44 -24.38
CA ALA A 181 9.11 20.47 -24.66
C ALA A 181 10.44 20.89 -23.99
N ALA A 182 11.09 19.95 -23.32
CA ALA A 182 12.39 20.12 -22.68
C ALA A 182 13.39 19.09 -23.23
N PRO A 183 14.71 19.30 -23.10
CA PRO A 183 15.68 18.31 -23.53
C PRO A 183 15.68 17.10 -22.59
N VAL A 184 15.93 15.91 -23.13
CA VAL A 184 16.13 14.68 -22.32
C VAL A 184 17.49 14.74 -21.61
N VAL A 185 18.49 15.26 -22.30
CA VAL A 185 19.88 15.39 -21.87
C VAL A 185 20.25 16.87 -21.73
N GLU A 186 20.84 17.27 -20.61
CA GLU A 186 21.13 18.68 -20.31
C GLU A 186 22.30 19.25 -21.14
N GLN A 187 23.29 18.43 -21.50
CA GLN A 187 24.41 18.81 -22.35
C GLN A 187 23.94 19.31 -23.72
N GLU A 188 24.66 20.26 -24.31
CA GLU A 188 24.36 20.77 -25.65
C GLU A 188 24.74 19.76 -26.74
N GLU A 189 24.20 19.96 -27.94
CA GLU A 189 24.62 19.17 -29.10
C GLU A 189 26.11 19.41 -29.38
N ASP A 190 26.79 18.33 -29.76
CA ASP A 190 28.24 18.23 -29.94
C ASP A 190 29.10 18.34 -28.67
N GLU A 191 28.50 18.35 -27.47
CA GLU A 191 29.24 18.26 -26.20
C GLU A 191 29.54 16.81 -25.77
N ASP A 192 30.65 16.65 -25.02
CA ASP A 192 31.02 15.39 -24.38
C ASP A 192 30.01 15.03 -23.28
N ILE A 193 29.56 13.78 -23.27
CA ILE A 193 28.70 13.21 -22.23
C ILE A 193 29.25 11.88 -21.70
N LEU A 194 29.08 11.66 -20.40
CA LEU A 194 29.30 10.38 -19.75
C LEU A 194 27.95 9.74 -19.43
N VAL A 195 27.68 8.59 -20.03
CA VAL A 195 26.45 7.82 -19.79
C VAL A 195 26.75 6.77 -18.73
N GLU A 196 26.21 6.99 -17.54
CA GLU A 196 26.45 6.17 -16.36
C GLU A 196 25.77 4.79 -16.43
N PRO A 197 26.25 3.81 -15.63
CA PRO A 197 25.55 2.54 -15.45
C PRO A 197 24.12 2.74 -14.94
N GLY A 198 23.16 2.04 -15.56
CA GLY A 198 21.74 2.14 -15.18
C GLY A 198 20.96 3.25 -15.89
N PHE A 199 21.49 3.83 -16.97
CA PHE A 199 20.72 4.74 -17.83
C PHE A 199 19.48 4.06 -18.43
N ASP A 200 18.43 4.83 -18.72
CA ASP A 200 17.20 4.34 -19.37
C ASP A 200 17.40 4.21 -20.89
N PRO A 201 17.36 2.99 -21.47
CA PRO A 201 17.51 2.78 -22.91
C PRO A 201 16.39 3.39 -23.76
N ASN A 202 15.24 3.73 -23.15
CA ASN A 202 14.15 4.42 -23.85
C ASN A 202 14.39 5.93 -23.92
N ALA A 203 15.18 6.49 -22.99
CA ALA A 203 15.50 7.90 -22.94
C ALA A 203 16.78 8.24 -23.71
N VAL A 204 17.81 7.37 -23.64
CA VAL A 204 19.12 7.59 -24.26
C VAL A 204 19.45 6.45 -25.21
N LYS A 205 19.49 6.76 -26.50
CA LYS A 205 19.92 5.83 -27.55
C LYS A 205 21.42 5.97 -27.80
N LEU A 206 22.18 4.93 -27.51
CA LEU A 206 23.61 4.87 -27.84
C LEU A 206 23.79 4.56 -29.33
N THR A 207 24.65 5.30 -30.02
CA THR A 207 24.97 5.11 -31.45
C THR A 207 26.47 5.01 -31.66
N GLY A 208 26.92 4.17 -32.61
CA GLY A 208 28.34 3.96 -32.92
C GLY A 208 28.87 2.63 -32.39
N ASN A 209 30.16 2.59 -32.02
CA ASN A 209 30.81 1.39 -31.50
C ASN A 209 30.56 1.22 -29.99
N VAL A 210 29.40 0.67 -29.64
CA VAL A 210 29.00 0.44 -28.24
C VAL A 210 29.47 -0.95 -27.82
N THR A 211 30.71 -1.04 -27.34
CA THR A 211 31.30 -2.28 -26.81
C THR A 211 31.73 -2.12 -25.37
N GLY A 212 31.44 -3.13 -24.54
CA GLY A 212 31.73 -3.13 -23.11
C GLY A 212 30.54 -2.73 -22.26
N ASP A 213 30.77 -2.62 -20.95
CA ASP A 213 29.79 -2.18 -19.97
C ASP A 213 29.94 -0.67 -19.73
N PRO A 214 28.85 0.03 -19.35
CA PRO A 214 28.91 1.43 -18.95
C PRO A 214 29.90 1.64 -17.79
N PRO A 215 30.48 2.85 -17.63
CA PRO A 215 30.06 4.11 -18.26
C PRO A 215 30.56 4.27 -19.71
N PHE A 216 29.68 4.79 -20.57
CA PHE A 216 30.05 5.11 -21.96
C PHE A 216 30.40 6.58 -22.09
N LYS A 217 31.55 6.89 -22.71
CA LYS A 217 31.87 8.27 -23.11
C LYS A 217 31.45 8.48 -24.56
N GLY A 218 30.67 9.53 -24.81
CA GLY A 218 30.19 9.87 -26.14
C GLY A 218 30.05 11.38 -26.35
N ILE A 219 29.53 11.74 -27.51
CA ILE A 219 29.18 13.11 -27.88
C ILE A 219 27.67 13.15 -28.09
N VAL A 220 26.99 14.15 -27.54
CA VAL A 220 25.55 14.33 -27.73
C VAL A 220 25.28 14.74 -29.18
N ARG A 221 24.63 13.88 -29.96
CA ARG A 221 24.23 14.21 -31.34
C ARG A 221 22.87 14.86 -31.46
N HIS A 222 21.99 14.58 -30.49
CA HIS A 222 20.69 15.18 -30.36
C HIS A 222 20.24 15.04 -28.91
N ARG A 223 19.77 16.12 -28.29
CA ARG A 223 19.47 16.16 -26.84
C ARG A 223 18.19 15.43 -26.45
N GLY A 224 17.40 15.05 -27.44
CA GLY A 224 16.08 14.45 -27.27
C GLY A 224 15.04 15.48 -26.86
N TRP A 225 13.77 15.08 -26.91
CA TRP A 225 12.65 15.89 -26.44
C TRP A 225 11.85 15.11 -25.41
N LYS A 226 11.60 15.69 -24.25
CA LYS A 226 10.66 15.20 -23.23
C LYS A 226 9.53 16.21 -23.06
N ALA A 227 8.33 15.72 -22.81
CA ALA A 227 7.23 16.57 -22.37
C ALA A 227 7.47 16.99 -20.91
N GLU A 228 7.62 18.29 -20.67
CA GLU A 228 7.70 18.87 -19.32
C GLU A 228 6.31 19.22 -18.80
N ASN A 229 5.49 19.83 -19.67
CA ASN A 229 4.08 20.11 -19.39
C ASN A 229 3.23 19.73 -20.61
N LEU A 230 2.06 19.14 -20.35
CA LEU A 230 1.07 18.77 -21.35
C LEU A 230 -0.32 19.17 -20.87
N GLU A 231 -0.90 20.14 -21.56
CA GLU A 231 -2.29 20.57 -21.37
C GLU A 231 -3.16 19.99 -22.46
N LEU A 232 -4.01 19.03 -22.11
CA LEU A 232 -4.91 18.42 -23.09
C LEU A 232 -6.09 19.36 -23.39
N PRO A 233 -6.37 19.70 -24.67
CA PRO A 233 -7.58 20.43 -25.03
C PRO A 233 -8.84 19.63 -24.69
N SER A 234 -9.92 20.32 -24.33
CA SER A 234 -11.20 19.66 -24.07
C SER A 234 -11.81 19.11 -25.37
N LEU A 235 -11.94 17.79 -25.45
CA LEU A 235 -12.65 17.12 -26.54
C LEU A 235 -14.15 17.37 -26.38
N SER A 236 -14.74 18.26 -27.18
CA SER A 236 -16.19 18.41 -27.23
C SER A 236 -16.79 17.17 -27.92
N GLY A 237 -17.61 16.42 -27.19
CA GLY A 237 -18.15 15.13 -27.65
C GLY A 237 -19.20 15.20 -28.77
N SER A 238 -19.43 16.36 -29.40
CA SER A 238 -20.51 16.53 -30.38
C SER A 238 -20.11 16.20 -31.82
N ARG A 239 -18.81 16.15 -32.13
CA ARG A 239 -18.31 15.93 -33.49
C ARG A 239 -17.74 14.53 -33.64
N ASP A 240 -17.98 13.91 -34.81
CA ASP A 240 -17.34 12.66 -35.18
C ASP A 240 -15.81 12.84 -35.15
N PRO A 241 -15.08 12.13 -34.26
CA PRO A 241 -13.64 12.28 -34.12
C PRO A 241 -12.86 11.78 -35.35
N GLU A 242 -13.50 11.02 -36.25
CA GLU A 242 -12.87 10.57 -37.49
C GLU A 242 -12.75 11.70 -38.54
N ILE A 243 -13.47 12.81 -38.35
CA ILE A 243 -13.40 13.98 -39.22
C ILE A 243 -12.35 14.97 -38.70
N ILE A 244 -11.16 14.97 -39.31
CA ILE A 244 -10.03 15.86 -38.96
C ILE A 244 -10.37 17.34 -39.24
N ALA A 245 -10.90 17.63 -40.43
CA ALA A 245 -11.35 18.95 -40.87
C ALA A 245 -12.66 18.82 -41.68
N PRO A 246 -13.61 19.77 -41.56
CA PRO A 246 -14.83 19.74 -42.36
C PRO A 246 -14.52 20.10 -43.81
N ALA A 247 -15.29 19.55 -44.75
CA ALA A 247 -15.33 20.09 -46.11
C ALA A 247 -16.06 21.45 -46.08
N GLU A 248 -15.45 22.47 -46.67
CA GLU A 248 -16.05 23.79 -46.84
C GLU A 248 -16.72 23.84 -48.21
N VAL A 249 -18.04 24.04 -48.24
CA VAL A 249 -18.84 24.09 -49.47
C VAL A 249 -19.54 25.44 -49.54
N GLU A 250 -19.19 26.24 -50.54
CA GLU A 250 -19.91 27.48 -50.85
C GLU A 250 -21.22 27.15 -51.60
N ILE A 251 -22.34 27.67 -51.09
CA ILE A 251 -23.66 27.49 -51.72
C ILE A 251 -23.87 28.62 -52.73
N LEU A 252 -24.19 28.25 -53.97
CA LEU A 252 -24.47 29.15 -55.09
C LEU A 252 -25.92 29.66 -55.11
#